data_AF-A0A1I3AID4-F1
#
_entry.id   AF-A0A1I3AID4-F1
#
_cell.length_a   1.000
_cell.length_b   1.000
_cell.length_c   1.000
_cell.angle_alpha   90.00
_cell.angle_beta   90.00
_cell.angle_gamma   90.00
#
_symmetry.space_group_name_H-M   'P 1'
#
loop_
_entity.id
_entity.type
_entity.pdbx_description
1 polymer ?
#
loop_
_entity_poly.entity_id
_entity_poly.type
_entity_poly.pdbx_seq_one_letter_code
_entity_poly.pdbx_strand_id
1 'polypeptide(L)'
;MSIKSKREIMDTKLTLSFNEEVVKKAKIYAANNNISLSRLIEHLLIQVTEKPYQSLEEFPIADWVSMVAEGEVEYKTTSKKERKANKDEFFAAKK
;
A
#
# COMPACT_ATOMS: atom_id res chain seq x y z
N MET A 1 19.98 16.55 -1.32
CA MET A 1 19.41 15.59 -0.36
C MET A 1 18.47 14.65 -1.12
N SER A 2 18.90 13.44 -1.48
CA SER A 2 18.01 12.48 -2.15
C SER A 2 17.42 11.58 -1.08
N ILE A 3 16.12 11.76 -0.80
CA ILE A 3 15.37 10.87 0.08
C ILE A 3 15.16 9.59 -0.74
N LYS A 4 16.06 8.61 -0.58
CA LYS A 4 15.77 7.25 -1.03
C LYS A 4 14.61 6.75 -0.20
N SER A 5 13.40 6.73 -0.76
CA SER A 5 12.30 5.95 -0.22
C SER A 5 12.77 4.49 -0.15
N LYS A 6 13.05 4.03 1.06
CA LYS A 6 13.37 2.64 1.36
C LYS A 6 12.12 1.85 0.99
N ARG A 7 12.20 1.04 -0.08
CA ARG A 7 11.15 0.10 -0.41
C ARG A 7 11.08 -0.91 0.73
N GLU A 8 10.14 -0.72 1.65
CA GLU A 8 9.73 -1.77 2.57
C GLU A 8 9.08 -2.86 1.70
N ILE A 9 9.78 -3.98 1.54
CA ILE A 9 9.25 -5.16 0.85
C ILE A 9 8.40 -5.88 1.88
N MET A 10 7.10 -6.05 1.63
CA MET A 10 6.20 -6.78 2.53
C MET A 10 6.47 -8.28 2.46
N ASP A 11 7.48 -8.73 3.19
CA ASP A 11 8.01 -10.10 3.20
C ASP A 11 7.44 -10.96 4.34
N THR A 12 6.90 -10.31 5.37
CA THR A 12 6.29 -10.97 6.53
C THR A 12 4.89 -11.46 6.19
N LYS A 13 4.58 -12.70 6.60
CA LYS A 13 3.31 -13.37 6.27
C LYS A 13 2.40 -13.42 7.50
N LEU A 14 1.12 -13.10 7.27
CA LEU A 14 0.05 -13.28 8.24
C LEU A 14 -0.93 -14.35 7.73
N THR A 15 -1.13 -15.42 8.51
CA THR A 15 -2.08 -16.49 8.19
C THR A 15 -3.27 -16.40 9.14
N LEU A 16 -4.47 -16.21 8.60
CA LEU A 16 -5.71 -16.05 9.37
C LEU A 16 -6.74 -17.08 8.93
N SER A 17 -7.50 -17.61 9.90
CA SER A 17 -8.65 -18.47 9.64
C SER A 17 -9.93 -17.65 9.78
N PHE A 18 -10.73 -17.61 8.71
CA PHE A 18 -12.00 -16.87 8.66
C PHE A 18 -13.12 -17.74 8.12
N ASN A 19 -14.36 -17.33 8.38
CA ASN A 19 -15.52 -17.86 7.68
C ASN A 19 -15.38 -17.63 6.16
N GLU A 20 -15.66 -18.65 5.36
CA GLU A 20 -15.50 -18.62 3.90
C GLU A 20 -16.31 -17.49 3.23
N GLU A 21 -17.54 -17.26 3.69
CA GLU A 21 -18.41 -16.22 3.13
C GLU A 21 -17.84 -14.82 3.38
N VAL A 22 -17.21 -14.62 4.53
CA VAL A 22 -16.53 -13.36 4.87
C VAL A 22 -15.37 -13.12 3.91
N VAL A 23 -14.55 -14.16 3.65
CA VAL A 23 -13.44 -14.07 2.70
C VAL A 23 -13.94 -13.75 1.29
N LYS A 24 -15.05 -14.36 0.84
CA LYS A 24 -15.65 -14.08 -0.47
C LYS A 24 -16.08 -12.61 -0.58
N LYS A 25 -16.82 -12.11 0.40
CA LYS A 25 -17.29 -10.71 0.43
C LYS A 25 -16.12 -9.72 0.44
N ALA A 26 -15.09 -10.00 1.24
CA ALA A 26 -13.90 -9.15 1.32
C ALA A 26 -13.12 -9.10 -0.01
N LYS A 27 -12.99 -10.25 -0.71
CA LYS A 27 -12.35 -10.31 -2.04
C LYS A 27 -13.12 -9.50 -3.09
N ILE A 28 -14.45 -9.62 -3.11
CA ILE A 28 -15.31 -8.84 -4.03
C ILE A 28 -15.14 -7.34 -3.74
N TYR A 29 -15.20 -6.95 -2.47
CA TYR A 29 -15.00 -5.56 -2.07
C TYR A 29 -13.63 -5.03 -2.51
N ALA A 30 -12.54 -5.75 -2.25
CA ALA A 30 -11.20 -5.33 -2.64
C ALA A 30 -11.07 -5.18 -4.17
N ALA A 31 -11.63 -6.14 -4.94
CA ALA A 31 -11.64 -6.10 -6.39
C ALA A 31 -12.43 -4.89 -6.94
N ASN A 32 -13.61 -4.61 -6.37
CA ASN A 32 -14.44 -3.46 -6.77
C ASN A 32 -13.76 -2.12 -6.48
N ASN A 33 -12.82 -2.07 -5.53
CA ASN A 33 -12.02 -0.89 -5.19
C ASN A 33 -10.61 -0.94 -5.79
N ASN A 34 -10.37 -1.81 -6.78
CA ASN A 34 -9.11 -1.91 -7.52
C ASN A 34 -7.85 -2.14 -6.64
N ILE A 35 -8.01 -2.87 -5.52
CA ILE A 35 -6.91 -3.24 -4.62
C ILE A 35 -6.90 -4.74 -4.30
N SER A 36 -5.76 -5.27 -3.86
CA SER A 36 -5.68 -6.66 -3.40
C SER A 36 -6.21 -6.81 -1.97
N LEU A 37 -6.69 -8.01 -1.61
CA LEU A 37 -7.10 -8.30 -0.23
C LEU A 37 -5.94 -8.14 0.77
N SER A 38 -4.73 -8.54 0.40
CA SER A 38 -3.55 -8.33 1.25
C SER A 38 -3.28 -6.84 1.48
N ARG A 39 -3.42 -6.00 0.44
CA ARG A 39 -3.28 -4.55 0.58
C ARG A 39 -4.38 -3.93 1.45
N LEU A 40 -5.61 -4.42 1.32
CA LEU A 40 -6.74 -4.01 2.18
C LEU A 40 -6.47 -4.31 3.65
N ILE A 41 -6.05 -5.53 3.97
CA ILE A 41 -5.78 -5.96 5.35
C ILE A 41 -4.61 -5.21 5.94
N GLU A 42 -3.54 -4.99 5.18
CA GLU A 42 -2.39 -4.22 5.63
C GLU A 42 -2.79 -2.78 6.01
N HIS A 43 -3.55 -2.10 5.14
CA HIS A 43 -4.05 -0.75 5.42
C HIS A 43 -4.91 -0.71 6.68
N LEU A 44 -5.79 -1.69 6.86
CA LEU A 44 -6.59 -1.84 8.07
C LEU A 44 -5.72 -1.97 9.33
N LEU A 45 -4.71 -2.85 9.30
CA LEU A 45 -3.83 -3.08 10.44
C LEU A 45 -2.99 -1.84 10.77
N ILE A 46 -2.49 -1.12 9.76
CA ILE A 46 -1.79 0.15 9.92
C ILE A 46 -2.71 1.15 10.64
N GLN A 47 -3.94 1.34 10.16
CA GLN A 47 -4.85 2.30 10.77
C GLN A 47 -5.15 1.95 12.24
N VAL A 48 -5.41 0.66 12.53
CA VAL A 48 -5.72 0.14 13.88
C VAL A 48 -4.54 0.26 14.85
N THR A 49 -3.31 0.33 14.34
CA THR A 49 -2.10 0.36 15.18
C THR A 49 -1.42 1.73 15.26
N GLU A 50 -1.59 2.61 14.27
CA GLU A 50 -0.94 3.94 14.25
C GLU A 50 -1.64 4.99 15.12
N LYS A 51 -2.95 4.87 15.31
CA LYS A 51 -3.72 5.84 16.08
C LYS A 51 -4.04 5.29 17.47
N PRO A 52 -3.85 6.08 18.55
CA PRO A 52 -4.17 5.65 19.91
C PRO A 52 -5.68 5.73 20.15
N TYR A 53 -6.46 4.95 19.40
CA TYR A 53 -7.87 4.76 19.71
C TYR A 53 -7.98 3.87 20.95
N GLN A 54 -8.78 4.30 21.92
CA GLN A 54 -8.95 3.55 23.16
C GLN A 54 -9.89 2.36 22.95
N SER A 55 -10.75 2.41 21.92
CA SER A 55 -11.64 1.31 21.56
C SER A 55 -11.96 1.24 20.05
N LEU A 56 -12.53 0.11 19.62
CA LEU A 56 -12.95 -0.10 18.22
C LEU A 56 -14.15 0.77 17.83
N GLU A 57 -14.93 1.26 18.79
CA GLU A 57 -16.09 2.12 18.57
C GLU A 57 -15.67 3.57 18.23
N GLU A 58 -14.45 3.97 18.58
CA GLU A 58 -13.87 5.27 18.22
C GLU A 58 -13.32 5.31 16.79
N PHE A 59 -13.30 4.16 16.10
CA PHE A 59 -12.81 4.07 14.73
C PHE A 59 -13.80 4.72 13.75
N PRO A 60 -13.41 5.77 13.00
CA PRO A 60 -14.24 6.30 11.93
C PRO A 60 -14.16 5.37 10.72
N ILE A 61 -14.91 4.26 10.72
CA ILE A 61 -14.84 3.25 9.64
C ILE A 61 -15.27 3.83 8.28
N ALA A 62 -16.13 4.85 8.29
CA ALA A 62 -16.77 5.40 7.10
C ALA A 62 -15.86 6.29 6.24
N ASP A 63 -14.89 7.01 6.82
CA ASP A 63 -14.12 8.01 6.07
C ASP A 63 -12.95 7.42 5.25
N TRP A 64 -12.39 6.28 5.68
CA TRP A 64 -11.19 5.70 5.03
C TRP A 64 -11.49 4.68 3.94
N VAL A 65 -12.69 4.09 3.94
CA VAL A 65 -13.19 3.26 2.83
C VAL A 65 -13.16 4.05 1.52
N SER A 66 -13.52 5.34 1.55
CA SER A 66 -13.42 6.25 0.41
C SER A 66 -11.97 6.53 -0.01
N MET A 67 -11.02 6.58 0.92
CA MET A 67 -9.60 6.83 0.64
C MET A 67 -8.91 5.62 -0.01
N VAL A 68 -9.44 4.41 0.20
CA VAL A 68 -9.03 3.19 -0.50
C VAL A 68 -9.70 3.08 -1.88
N ALA A 69 -10.87 3.69 -2.05
CA ALA A 69 -11.60 3.75 -3.31
C ALA A 69 -11.04 4.80 -4.29
N GLU A 70 -10.23 5.75 -3.82
CA GLU A 70 -9.39 6.59 -4.68
C GLU A 70 -8.30 5.71 -5.33
N GLY A 71 -8.62 5.24 -6.53
CA GLY A 71 -7.82 4.27 -7.28
C GLY A 71 -6.39 4.72 -7.59
N GLU A 72 -5.54 3.69 -7.74
CA GLU A 72 -4.12 3.64 -8.12
C GLU A 72 -3.23 4.89 -7.91
N VAL A 73 -2.29 4.75 -6.97
CA VAL A 73 -1.03 5.49 -7.03
C VAL A 73 -0.25 4.97 -8.25
N GLU A 74 -0.22 5.73 -9.34
CA GLU A 74 0.51 5.37 -10.55
C GLU A 74 2.02 5.28 -10.24
N TYR A 75 2.54 4.06 -10.11
CA TYR A 75 3.97 3.85 -9.98
C TYR A 75 4.64 4.05 -11.35
N LYS A 76 5.13 5.28 -11.59
CA LYS A 76 6.00 5.56 -12.74
C LYS A 76 7.31 4.80 -12.60
N THR A 77 7.36 3.57 -13.10
CA THR A 77 8.64 2.89 -13.29
C THR A 77 9.35 3.58 -14.44
N THR A 78 10.37 4.38 -14.16
CA THR A 78 11.17 5.02 -15.21
C THR A 78 11.74 3.96 -16.14
N SER A 79 11.75 4.23 -17.44
CA SER A 79 12.19 3.25 -18.44
C SER A 79 13.66 2.86 -18.22
N LYS A 80 14.06 1.67 -18.67
CA LYS A 80 15.47 1.21 -18.56
C LYS A 80 16.44 2.19 -19.23
N LYS A 81 15.97 2.92 -20.25
CA LYS A 81 16.72 3.94 -20.98
C LYS A 81 16.89 5.21 -20.13
N GLU A 82 15.83 5.71 -19.51
CA GLU A 82 15.88 6.85 -18.59
C GLU A 82 16.75 6.58 -17.35
N ARG A 83 16.70 5.36 -16.81
CA ARG A 83 17.53 4.94 -15.69
C ARG A 83 19.03 4.93 -16.03
N LYS A 84 19.37 4.56 -17.26
CA LYS A 84 20.77 4.56 -17.73
C LYS A 84 21.25 5.99 -17.96
N ALA A 85 20.44 6.84 -18.60
CA ALA A 85 20.77 8.25 -18.82
C ALA A 85 21.02 9.01 -17.50
N ASN A 86 20.12 8.86 -16.52
CA ASN A 86 20.29 9.48 -15.19
C ASN A 86 21.53 8.96 -14.45
N LYS A 87 21.90 7.69 -14.65
CA LYS A 87 23.11 7.12 -14.06
C LYS A 87 24.35 7.75 -14.69
N ASP A 88 24.39 7.83 -16.01
CA ASP A 88 25.53 8.36 -16.75
C ASP A 88 25.76 9.85 -16.44
N GLU A 89 24.68 10.66 -16.35
CA GLU A 89 24.75 12.07 -15.91
C GLU A 89 25.27 12.20 -14.46
N PHE A 90 24.81 11.36 -13.55
CA PHE A 90 25.25 11.41 -12.14
C PHE A 90 26.75 11.15 -11.98
N PHE A 91 27.32 10.23 -12.77
CA PHE A 91 28.75 9.95 -12.74
C PHE A 91 29.58 11.02 -13.49
N ALA A 92 29.01 11.65 -14.52
CA ALA A 92 29.65 12.75 -15.24
C ALA A 92 29.77 14.02 -14.37
N ALA A 93 28.74 14.33 -13.57
CA ALA A 93 28.72 15.49 -12.69
C ALA A 93 29.70 15.39 -11.49
N LYS A 94 30.31 14.22 -11.26
CA LYS A 94 31.21 13.95 -10.12
C LYS A 94 32.69 13.87 -10.54
N LYS A 95 33.01 14.26 -11.77
CA LYS A 95 34.36 14.27 -12.35
C LYS A 95 34.79 15.71 -12.61
#